data_AF-A0A925XZ37-F1
#
_entry.id   AF-A0A925XZ37-F1
#
_cell.length_a   1.000
_cell.length_b   1.000
_cell.length_c   1.000
_cell.angle_alpha   90.00
_cell.angle_beta   90.00
_cell.angle_gamma   90.00
#
_symmetry.space_group_name_H-M   'P 1'
#
loop_
_entity.id
_entity.type
_entity.pdbx_description
1 polymer ?
#
loop_
_entity_poly.entity_id
_entity_poly.type
_entity_poly.pdbx_seq_one_letter_code
_entity_poly.pdbx_strand_id
1 'polypeptide(L)'
;MHNHANRLAQIAPIGFPSNANPYSQPLVKWPSFNSPSTARRHPAFRRPNIGHDPRRKSNLPISMSIRIHELAVKLGIPNKEIMALLRERKVIGANVTSPSSTISEVYAEDIAMEFGVSLKAVAMHPPGDDASRPSPITCAPRRKIAAPGTVIRIDQLVAEVGMTDKELMALLLERKIGIRDGKSPSGMSYISRRDGDAIAKEFNVTCCKGPCSISIDRRADTMANTVAPLLEKASHILLIDPHFDGRKRNFIRVLEAMLDRIPFAEKCKSQNGIRVEYHLAVKPLLEKAKRAMVEFDMAKFVDETQAAVNEIRPAWARVDFFVWKQQKYGEKLHDRFVLTELGGVMFSVGLDARQNSADRDDPEFDYEMDGSTVVARLGQRLYEKTWADYQGTPAAFDLVHQFSVGG
;
A
#
# COMPACT_ATOMS: atom_id res chain seq x y z
N MET A 1 4.86 78.40 -14.02
CA MET A 1 3.80 78.92 -14.89
C MET A 1 3.38 77.80 -15.84
N HIS A 2 2.08 77.54 -15.91
CA HIS A 2 1.35 76.69 -16.87
C HIS A 2 1.38 75.15 -16.75
N ASN A 3 0.36 74.68 -16.01
CA ASN A 3 -0.64 73.66 -16.39
C ASN A 3 -0.21 72.36 -17.10
N HIS A 4 -0.39 71.25 -16.40
CA HIS A 4 -0.95 70.03 -17.02
C HIS A 4 -2.00 69.41 -16.09
N ALA A 5 -3.22 69.31 -16.63
CA ALA A 5 -4.44 68.94 -15.91
C ALA A 5 -4.80 67.47 -16.10
N ASN A 6 -5.24 66.87 -14.99
CA ASN A 6 -6.28 65.86 -14.79
C ASN A 6 -6.83 65.06 -15.98
N ARG A 7 -6.69 63.72 -15.88
CA ARG A 7 -7.67 62.74 -16.37
C ARG A 7 -8.07 61.81 -15.23
N LEU A 8 -9.20 62.12 -14.59
CA LEU A 8 -9.97 61.19 -13.76
C LEU A 8 -10.97 60.48 -14.68
N ALA A 9 -10.84 59.16 -14.81
CA ALA A 9 -11.82 58.32 -15.48
C ALA A 9 -12.94 57.95 -14.51
N GLN A 10 -14.18 58.18 -14.95
CA GLN A 10 -15.42 57.93 -14.25
C GLN A 10 -15.72 56.42 -14.19
N ILE A 11 -16.05 55.93 -13.00
CA ILE A 11 -16.62 54.59 -12.77
C ILE A 11 -18.14 54.74 -12.84
N ALA A 12 -18.77 54.04 -13.79
CA ALA A 12 -20.22 53.91 -13.85
C ALA A 12 -20.70 52.74 -12.96
N PRO A 13 -21.85 52.86 -12.27
CA PRO A 13 -22.38 51.80 -11.43
C PRO A 13 -23.09 50.72 -12.27
N ILE A 14 -22.71 49.45 -12.06
CA ILE A 14 -23.39 48.28 -12.62
C ILE A 14 -24.63 48.01 -11.77
N GLY A 15 -25.81 48.15 -12.38
CA GLY A 15 -27.09 47.80 -11.77
C GLY A 15 -27.31 46.29 -11.71
N PHE A 16 -27.83 45.81 -10.59
CA PHE A 16 -28.32 44.45 -10.40
C PHE A 16 -29.76 44.31 -10.92
N PRO A 17 -30.08 43.34 -11.79
CA PRO A 17 -31.46 42.91 -11.99
C PRO A 17 -31.84 41.81 -10.99
N SER A 18 -32.98 42.04 -10.33
CA SER A 18 -33.66 41.13 -9.42
C SER A 18 -34.44 40.03 -10.15
N ASN A 19 -34.35 38.81 -9.61
CA ASN A 19 -35.35 37.73 -9.59
C ASN A 19 -36.15 37.37 -10.86
N ALA A 20 -35.87 36.17 -11.40
CA ALA A 20 -36.89 35.27 -11.91
C ALA A 20 -36.42 33.80 -11.79
N ASN A 21 -37.25 32.97 -11.15
CA ASN A 21 -37.07 31.53 -10.93
C ASN A 21 -37.66 30.74 -12.13
N PRO A 22 -36.89 29.95 -12.90
CA PRO A 22 -37.40 29.28 -14.09
C PRO A 22 -37.34 27.75 -14.02
N TYR A 23 -37.87 27.10 -12.98
CA TYR A 23 -38.08 25.64 -12.99
C TYR A 23 -39.53 25.25 -12.68
N SER A 24 -40.40 25.49 -13.65
CA SER A 24 -41.66 24.78 -13.84
C SER A 24 -41.81 24.46 -15.33
N GLN A 25 -41.40 23.25 -15.72
CA GLN A 25 -41.68 22.69 -17.04
C GLN A 25 -42.27 21.27 -16.85
N PRO A 26 -43.23 20.87 -17.70
CA PRO A 26 -44.09 19.72 -17.48
C PRO A 26 -43.48 18.39 -17.95
N LEU A 27 -44.00 17.30 -17.38
CA LEU A 27 -43.72 15.91 -17.75
C LEU A 27 -43.90 15.68 -19.26
N VAL A 28 -42.79 15.37 -19.95
CA VAL A 28 -42.80 14.83 -21.31
C VAL A 28 -43.01 13.32 -21.23
N LYS A 29 -44.09 12.82 -21.85
CA LYS A 29 -44.36 11.39 -22.02
C LYS A 29 -43.33 10.76 -22.96
N TRP A 30 -42.70 9.68 -22.48
CA TRP A 30 -41.83 8.81 -23.26
C TRP A 30 -42.66 7.95 -24.24
N PRO A 31 -42.26 7.81 -25.52
CA PRO A 31 -42.85 6.82 -26.41
C PRO A 31 -42.28 5.43 -26.10
N SER A 32 -43.18 4.46 -25.99
CA SER A 32 -42.91 3.03 -25.89
C SER A 32 -42.20 2.49 -27.13
N PHE A 33 -40.97 2.01 -26.96
CA PHE A 33 -40.24 1.27 -27.97
C PHE A 33 -40.71 -0.20 -28.01
N ASN A 34 -41.43 -0.56 -29.08
CA ASN A 34 -41.60 -1.94 -29.49
C ASN A 34 -40.40 -2.34 -30.36
N SER A 35 -39.62 -3.34 -29.94
CA SER A 35 -38.59 -3.96 -30.79
C SER A 35 -39.09 -5.30 -31.32
N PRO A 36 -39.09 -5.53 -32.65
CA PRO A 36 -39.40 -6.83 -33.23
C PRO A 36 -38.19 -7.77 -33.14
N SER A 37 -38.48 -9.03 -32.82
CA SER A 37 -37.52 -10.12 -32.82
C SER A 37 -37.10 -10.48 -34.24
N THR A 38 -35.80 -10.43 -34.52
CA THR A 38 -35.22 -11.11 -35.68
C THR A 38 -34.06 -11.97 -35.22
N ALA A 39 -34.34 -13.28 -35.12
CA ALA A 39 -33.35 -14.33 -34.98
C ALA A 39 -32.41 -14.33 -36.19
N ARG A 40 -31.12 -14.09 -35.98
CA ARG A 40 -30.07 -14.42 -36.94
C ARG A 40 -29.24 -15.58 -36.42
N ARG A 41 -29.21 -16.67 -37.21
CA ARG A 41 -28.37 -17.84 -37.01
C ARG A 41 -26.91 -17.45 -37.23
N HIS A 42 -26.04 -17.73 -36.25
CA HIS A 42 -24.59 -17.67 -36.40
C HIS A 42 -24.05 -18.96 -37.06
N PRO A 43 -23.11 -18.87 -38.02
CA PRO A 43 -22.39 -20.04 -38.51
C PRO A 43 -21.25 -20.43 -37.56
N ALA A 44 -21.08 -21.74 -37.38
CA ALA A 44 -20.06 -22.34 -36.54
C ALA A 44 -18.65 -22.06 -37.05
N PHE A 45 -17.84 -21.36 -36.26
CA PHE A 45 -16.40 -21.25 -36.46
C PHE A 45 -15.68 -22.43 -35.80
N ARG A 46 -15.15 -23.36 -36.61
CA ARG A 46 -14.16 -24.34 -36.15
C ARG A 46 -12.82 -23.62 -35.90
N ARG A 47 -12.29 -23.72 -34.68
CA ARG A 47 -10.91 -23.31 -34.37
C ARG A 47 -9.92 -24.42 -34.78
N PRO A 48 -8.73 -24.09 -35.32
CA PRO A 48 -7.69 -25.07 -35.55
C PRO A 48 -6.98 -25.43 -34.24
N ASN A 49 -6.69 -26.72 -34.07
CA ASN A 49 -5.86 -27.29 -33.02
C ASN A 49 -4.45 -26.67 -33.07
N ILE A 50 -4.08 -25.91 -32.04
CA ILE A 50 -2.70 -25.46 -31.83
C ILE A 50 -2.01 -26.54 -30.99
N GLY A 51 -1.09 -27.26 -31.62
CA GLY A 51 -0.24 -28.25 -30.98
C GLY A 51 0.62 -27.64 -29.87
N HIS A 52 0.65 -28.32 -28.72
CA HIS A 52 1.41 -27.94 -27.54
C HIS A 52 2.90 -28.25 -27.77
N ASP A 53 3.76 -27.24 -27.90
CA ASP A 53 5.23 -27.39 -27.94
C ASP A 53 5.80 -27.44 -26.51
N PRO A 54 6.38 -28.57 -26.05
CA PRO A 54 6.92 -28.72 -24.70
C PRO A 54 8.28 -28.03 -24.46
N ARG A 55 8.81 -27.23 -25.39
CA ARG A 55 10.15 -26.60 -25.26
C ARG A 55 10.15 -25.10 -24.93
N ARG A 56 9.00 -24.49 -24.63
CA ARG A 56 8.93 -23.05 -24.32
C ARG A 56 9.32 -22.76 -22.87
N LYS A 57 10.63 -22.63 -22.61
CA LYS A 57 11.16 -22.11 -21.34
C LYS A 57 10.64 -20.68 -21.13
N SER A 58 9.90 -20.47 -20.05
CA SER A 58 9.39 -19.17 -19.63
C SER A 58 10.55 -18.27 -19.19
N ASN A 59 10.86 -17.24 -19.99
CA ASN A 59 11.71 -16.13 -19.57
C ASN A 59 10.89 -15.19 -18.68
N LEU A 60 10.73 -15.56 -17.40
CA LEU A 60 10.31 -14.62 -16.36
C LEU A 60 11.54 -13.83 -15.86
N PRO A 61 11.41 -12.53 -15.58
CA PRO A 61 12.53 -11.71 -15.10
C PRO A 61 12.93 -12.16 -13.68
N ILE A 62 14.23 -12.40 -13.51
CA ILE A 62 14.89 -12.88 -12.30
C ILE A 62 14.65 -11.88 -11.15
N SER A 63 13.74 -12.19 -10.22
CA SER A 63 13.89 -11.69 -8.85
C SER A 63 15.18 -12.31 -8.32
N MET A 64 16.08 -11.51 -7.73
CA MET A 64 17.26 -12.08 -7.08
C MET A 64 16.76 -13.06 -6.03
N SER A 65 17.00 -14.33 -6.32
CA SER A 65 16.51 -15.45 -5.54
C SER A 65 17.76 -16.11 -4.98
N ILE A 66 17.92 -16.10 -3.66
CA ILE A 66 19.04 -16.77 -3.02
C ILE A 66 18.73 -18.26 -2.92
N ARG A 67 19.71 -19.12 -3.18
CA ARG A 67 19.51 -20.56 -2.97
C ARG A 67 19.49 -20.84 -1.48
N ILE A 68 18.66 -21.78 -1.03
CA ILE A 68 18.52 -22.09 0.41
C ILE A 68 19.87 -22.48 1.03
N HIS A 69 20.72 -23.20 0.31
CA HIS A 69 22.07 -23.52 0.79
C HIS A 69 22.98 -22.27 0.93
N GLU A 70 22.86 -21.27 0.05
CA GLU A 70 23.64 -20.03 0.15
C GLU A 70 23.18 -19.22 1.37
N LEU A 71 21.87 -19.20 1.63
CA LEU A 71 21.33 -18.61 2.86
C LEU A 71 21.82 -19.34 4.11
N ALA A 72 21.81 -20.68 4.10
CA ALA A 72 22.30 -21.50 5.21
C ALA A 72 23.76 -21.18 5.55
N VAL A 73 24.61 -21.08 4.54
CA VAL A 73 26.03 -20.71 4.66
C VAL A 73 26.18 -19.30 5.25
N LYS A 74 25.39 -18.33 4.78
CA LYS A 74 25.44 -16.95 5.30
C LYS A 74 25.02 -16.86 6.76
N LEU A 75 24.06 -17.67 7.19
CA LEU A 75 23.54 -17.65 8.57
C LEU A 75 24.34 -18.55 9.52
N GLY A 76 25.23 -19.40 9.02
CA GLY A 76 25.93 -20.41 9.84
C GLY A 76 24.98 -21.50 10.37
N ILE A 77 23.86 -21.74 9.70
CA ILE A 77 22.84 -22.72 10.12
C ILE A 77 22.94 -23.97 9.22
N PRO A 78 22.86 -25.19 9.76
CA PRO A 78 22.88 -26.40 8.92
C PRO A 78 21.66 -26.47 7.99
N ASN A 79 21.86 -26.96 6.76
CA ASN A 79 20.82 -27.04 5.71
C ASN A 79 19.51 -27.72 6.16
N LYS A 80 19.58 -28.69 7.09
CA LYS A 80 18.39 -29.39 7.61
C LYS A 80 17.53 -28.48 8.48
N GLU A 81 18.15 -27.61 9.26
CA GLU A 81 17.50 -26.73 10.22
C GLU A 81 16.88 -25.51 9.52
N ILE A 82 17.59 -24.88 8.57
CA ILE A 82 17.01 -23.80 7.77
C ILE A 82 15.79 -24.27 6.96
N MET A 83 15.82 -25.51 6.44
CA MET A 83 14.68 -26.11 5.74
C MET A 83 13.50 -26.40 6.68
N ALA A 84 13.75 -26.73 7.94
CA ALA A 84 12.70 -26.91 8.94
C ALA A 84 12.03 -25.58 9.28
N LEU A 85 12.83 -24.53 9.51
CA LEU A 85 12.34 -23.16 9.79
C LEU A 85 11.51 -22.60 8.63
N LEU A 86 11.99 -22.77 7.39
CA LEU A 86 11.27 -22.33 6.19
C LEU A 86 9.93 -23.06 6.02
N ARG A 87 9.83 -24.34 6.40
CA ARG A 87 8.56 -25.11 6.39
C ARG A 87 7.62 -24.70 7.51
N GLU A 88 8.16 -24.50 8.72
CA GLU A 88 7.39 -24.06 9.89
C GLU A 88 6.69 -22.72 9.61
N ARG A 89 7.38 -21.82 8.91
CA ARG A 89 6.88 -20.51 8.50
C ARG A 89 6.04 -20.54 7.21
N LYS A 90 5.86 -21.71 6.59
CA LYS A 90 5.14 -21.90 5.33
C LYS A 90 5.71 -21.05 4.18
N VAL A 91 7.00 -20.71 4.23
CA VAL A 91 7.71 -19.99 3.14
C VAL A 91 8.00 -20.96 1.99
N ILE A 92 8.28 -22.22 2.30
CA ILE A 92 8.41 -23.30 1.31
C ILE A 92 7.36 -24.38 1.55
N GLY A 93 6.88 -25.01 0.46
CA GLY A 93 5.95 -26.13 0.54
C GLY A 93 6.56 -27.37 1.19
N ALA A 94 5.72 -28.22 1.78
CA ALA A 94 6.14 -29.48 2.41
C ALA A 94 6.84 -30.46 1.43
N ASN A 95 6.64 -30.27 0.13
CA ASN A 95 7.23 -31.04 -0.96
C ASN A 95 8.68 -30.63 -1.30
N VAL A 96 9.21 -29.53 -0.74
CA VAL A 96 10.58 -29.10 -1.02
C VAL A 96 11.55 -29.93 -0.15
N THR A 97 12.29 -30.85 -0.77
CA THR A 97 13.24 -31.75 -0.09
C THR A 97 14.70 -31.35 -0.31
N SER A 98 15.00 -30.50 -1.29
CA SER A 98 16.36 -30.16 -1.69
C SER A 98 16.80 -28.74 -1.26
N PRO A 99 18.02 -28.54 -0.73
CA PRO A 99 18.61 -27.23 -0.45
C PRO A 99 18.93 -26.40 -1.71
N SER A 100 18.74 -26.97 -2.91
CA SER A 100 18.96 -26.29 -4.19
C SER A 100 17.80 -25.38 -4.62
N SER A 101 16.66 -25.43 -3.93
CA SER A 101 15.54 -24.52 -4.18
C SER A 101 15.91 -23.07 -3.84
N THR A 102 15.25 -22.12 -4.50
CA THR A 102 15.47 -20.69 -4.30
C THR A 102 14.32 -20.06 -3.50
N ILE A 103 14.64 -19.05 -2.69
CA ILE A 103 13.66 -18.21 -1.99
C ILE A 103 13.87 -16.75 -2.40
N SER A 104 12.84 -15.90 -2.26
CA SER A 104 12.98 -14.47 -2.53
C SER A 104 13.84 -13.79 -1.46
N GLU A 105 14.64 -12.81 -1.88
CA GLU A 105 15.58 -12.06 -1.04
C GLU A 105 14.90 -11.37 0.17
N VAL A 106 13.64 -10.92 0.02
CA VAL A 106 12.84 -10.34 1.10
C VAL A 106 12.74 -11.29 2.31
N TYR A 107 12.44 -12.57 2.08
CA TYR A 107 12.37 -13.56 3.17
C TYR A 107 13.75 -13.93 3.71
N ALA A 108 14.79 -13.82 2.88
CA ALA A 108 16.16 -14.08 3.33
C ALA A 108 16.63 -13.01 4.32
N GLU A 109 16.26 -11.74 4.11
CA GLU A 109 16.55 -10.63 5.00
C GLU A 109 15.80 -10.74 6.33
N ASP A 110 14.52 -11.10 6.30
CA ASP A 110 13.71 -11.33 7.51
C ASP A 110 14.31 -12.42 8.40
N ILE A 111 14.73 -13.53 7.79
CA ILE A 111 15.36 -14.64 8.53
C ILE A 111 16.74 -14.19 9.06
N ALA A 112 17.53 -13.47 8.26
CA ALA A 112 18.85 -13.02 8.70
C ALA A 112 18.78 -12.05 9.89
N MET A 113 17.78 -11.17 9.89
CA MET A 113 17.51 -10.23 10.97
C MET A 113 17.21 -10.94 12.30
N GLU A 114 16.46 -12.04 12.27
CA GLU A 114 16.13 -12.81 13.48
C GLU A 114 17.33 -13.55 14.09
N PHE A 115 18.25 -14.02 13.24
CA PHE A 115 19.49 -14.64 13.71
C PHE A 115 20.59 -13.62 14.05
N GLY A 116 20.29 -12.31 13.94
CA GLY A 116 21.24 -11.24 14.23
C GLY A 116 22.40 -11.16 13.23
N VAL A 117 22.23 -11.74 12.03
CA VAL A 117 23.27 -11.77 10.99
C VAL A 117 22.96 -10.72 9.91
N SER A 118 23.89 -9.81 9.67
CA SER A 118 23.78 -8.85 8.55
C SER A 118 24.25 -9.50 7.25
N LEU A 119 23.41 -9.51 6.21
CA LEU A 119 23.75 -10.11 4.90
C LEU A 119 24.76 -9.30 4.06
N LYS A 120 25.35 -8.22 4.60
CA LYS A 120 26.38 -7.43 3.90
C LYS A 120 27.73 -8.17 3.90
N ALA A 121 28.36 -8.19 2.72
CA ALA A 121 29.46 -9.04 2.29
C ALA A 121 30.58 -9.27 3.33
N VAL A 122 30.85 -10.55 3.63
CA VAL A 122 32.03 -11.01 4.36
C VAL A 122 32.93 -11.81 3.40
N ALA A 123 34.13 -11.29 3.17
CA ALA A 123 35.24 -12.00 2.54
C ALA A 123 35.88 -12.95 3.56
N MET A 124 36.23 -14.16 3.10
CA MET A 124 36.63 -15.32 3.92
C MET A 124 37.99 -15.13 4.64
N HIS A 125 38.04 -15.55 5.92
CA HIS A 125 39.25 -15.99 6.62
C HIS A 125 38.94 -17.26 7.46
N PRO A 126 39.89 -18.20 7.65
CA PRO A 126 39.64 -19.51 8.25
C PRO A 126 39.79 -19.53 9.78
N PRO A 127 39.25 -20.57 10.47
CA PRO A 127 39.09 -20.59 11.92
C PRO A 127 40.31 -21.16 12.65
N GLY A 128 40.57 -20.61 13.84
CA GLY A 128 41.44 -21.20 14.86
C GLY A 128 40.63 -21.55 16.11
N ASP A 129 40.94 -22.71 16.68
CA ASP A 129 40.45 -23.25 17.95
C ASP A 129 40.83 -22.35 19.14
N ASP A 130 39.99 -22.27 20.19
CA ASP A 130 40.34 -22.83 21.50
C ASP A 130 39.18 -22.76 22.51
N ALA A 131 39.21 -23.70 23.45
CA ALA A 131 38.27 -23.89 24.53
C ALA A 131 38.60 -23.02 25.76
N SER A 132 37.59 -22.54 26.50
CA SER A 132 37.72 -22.36 27.95
C SER A 132 36.37 -22.26 28.66
N ARG A 133 36.33 -22.91 29.83
CA ARG A 133 35.20 -23.14 30.72
C ARG A 133 35.24 -22.12 31.87
N PRO A 134 34.12 -21.48 32.31
CA PRO A 134 34.14 -20.72 33.54
C PRO A 134 33.47 -21.42 34.74
N SER A 135 34.06 -21.17 35.91
CA SER A 135 33.73 -21.63 37.27
C SER A 135 32.47 -20.95 37.87
N PRO A 136 31.90 -21.45 38.99
CA PRO A 136 30.54 -21.13 39.40
C PRO A 136 30.39 -19.80 40.13
N ILE A 137 29.29 -19.10 39.83
CA ILE A 137 28.89 -17.80 40.37
C ILE A 137 28.18 -17.96 41.72
N THR A 138 28.62 -17.16 42.69
CA THR A 138 28.06 -17.00 44.04
C THR A 138 26.69 -16.30 43.99
N CYS A 139 25.68 -16.88 44.65
CA CYS A 139 24.32 -16.35 44.72
C CYS A 139 24.18 -15.17 45.69
N ALA A 140 23.88 -13.98 45.15
CA ALA A 140 23.40 -12.80 45.88
C ALA A 140 21.87 -12.85 46.12
N PRO A 141 21.33 -12.13 47.12
CA PRO A 141 19.96 -12.31 47.61
C PRO A 141 18.88 -11.95 46.58
N ARG A 142 17.83 -12.79 46.53
CA ARG A 142 16.62 -12.63 45.70
C ARG A 142 15.90 -11.31 46.00
N ARG A 143 15.93 -10.38 45.05
CA ARG A 143 15.00 -9.24 45.03
C ARG A 143 13.60 -9.74 44.65
N LYS A 144 12.59 -9.26 45.37
CA LYS A 144 11.17 -9.58 45.14
C LYS A 144 10.78 -9.22 43.71
N ILE A 145 10.20 -10.16 42.98
CA ILE A 145 9.67 -9.97 41.62
C ILE A 145 8.51 -8.97 41.71
N ALA A 146 8.54 -7.94 40.86
CA ALA A 146 7.48 -6.93 40.81
C ALA A 146 6.13 -7.58 40.47
N ALA A 147 5.05 -7.02 41.02
CA ALA A 147 3.70 -7.53 40.77
C ALA A 147 3.39 -7.60 39.26
N PRO A 148 2.68 -8.65 38.80
CA PRO A 148 2.25 -8.77 37.41
C PRO A 148 1.45 -7.51 37.00
N GLY A 149 1.84 -6.90 35.87
CA GLY A 149 1.24 -5.65 35.35
C GLY A 149 2.11 -4.39 35.49
N THR A 150 3.24 -4.44 36.21
CA THR A 150 4.07 -3.24 36.45
C THR A 150 5.17 -3.02 35.41
N VAL A 151 5.43 -4.00 34.55
CA VAL A 151 6.50 -3.99 33.55
C VAL A 151 5.97 -4.44 32.19
N ILE A 152 6.55 -3.92 31.11
CA ILE A 152 6.34 -4.39 29.74
C ILE A 152 7.64 -5.01 29.24
N ARG A 153 7.52 -6.08 28.46
CA ARG A 153 8.70 -6.68 27.81
C ARG A 153 9.15 -5.79 26.66
N ILE A 154 10.45 -5.72 26.42
CA ILE A 154 11.00 -4.91 25.32
C ILE A 154 10.47 -5.40 23.97
N ASP A 155 10.47 -6.71 23.70
CA ASP A 155 9.97 -7.28 22.44
C ASP A 155 8.48 -7.00 22.20
N GLN A 156 7.67 -7.05 23.25
CA GLN A 156 6.26 -6.63 23.17
C GLN A 156 6.17 -5.15 22.79
N LEU A 157 6.98 -4.29 23.42
CA LEU A 157 6.97 -2.86 23.13
C LEU A 157 7.46 -2.58 21.70
N VAL A 158 8.49 -3.26 21.22
CA VAL A 158 9.00 -3.20 19.83
C VAL A 158 7.88 -3.48 18.84
N ALA A 159 7.12 -4.54 19.07
CA ALA A 159 5.97 -4.89 18.24
C ALA A 159 4.85 -3.84 18.32
N GLU A 160 4.58 -3.30 19.51
CA GLU A 160 3.60 -2.22 19.70
C GLU A 160 4.04 -0.93 18.97
N VAL A 161 5.30 -0.52 19.08
CA VAL A 161 5.81 0.74 18.51
C VAL A 161 6.23 0.65 17.04
N GLY A 162 6.38 -0.55 16.49
CA GLY A 162 6.87 -0.75 15.13
C GLY A 162 8.31 -0.26 14.93
N MET A 163 9.16 -0.43 15.94
CA MET A 163 10.60 -0.14 15.88
C MET A 163 11.41 -1.41 15.75
N THR A 164 12.70 -1.31 15.37
CA THR A 164 13.64 -2.40 15.62
C THR A 164 14.14 -2.36 17.06
N ASP A 165 14.61 -3.50 17.59
CA ASP A 165 15.23 -3.58 18.91
C ASP A 165 16.33 -2.53 19.10
N LYS A 166 17.19 -2.36 18.09
CA LYS A 166 18.31 -1.40 18.15
C LYS A 166 17.83 0.04 18.33
N GLU A 167 16.76 0.42 17.65
CA GLU A 167 16.22 1.78 17.71
C GLU A 167 15.49 2.02 19.03
N LEU A 168 14.72 1.03 19.51
CA LEU A 168 14.11 1.13 20.82
C LEU A 168 15.18 1.22 21.91
N MET A 169 16.27 0.44 21.82
CA MET A 169 17.37 0.51 22.77
C MET A 169 18.09 1.87 22.74
N ALA A 170 18.30 2.45 21.56
CA ALA A 170 18.86 3.79 21.43
C ALA A 170 17.94 4.86 22.08
N LEU A 171 16.63 4.75 21.85
CA LEU A 171 15.63 5.64 22.45
C LEU A 171 15.58 5.52 23.98
N LEU A 172 15.59 4.28 24.49
CA LEU A 172 15.62 4.01 25.93
C LEU A 172 16.87 4.60 26.58
N LEU A 173 18.03 4.47 25.91
CA LEU A 173 19.30 5.03 26.36
C LEU A 173 19.27 6.58 26.37
N GLU A 174 18.81 7.20 25.28
CA GLU A 174 18.69 8.66 25.15
C GLU A 174 17.82 9.25 26.27
N ARG A 175 16.74 8.56 26.61
CA ARG A 175 15.78 8.98 27.66
C ARG A 175 16.18 8.57 29.07
N LYS A 176 17.31 7.87 29.21
CA LYS A 176 17.78 7.30 30.48
C LYS A 176 16.70 6.45 31.16
N ILE A 177 15.90 5.74 30.36
CA ILE A 177 14.87 4.82 30.87
C ILE A 177 15.58 3.55 31.32
N GLY A 178 15.46 3.24 32.60
CA GLY A 178 16.13 2.09 33.20
C GLY A 178 15.59 0.77 32.66
N ILE A 179 16.41 0.06 31.90
CA ILE A 179 16.14 -1.33 31.52
C ILE A 179 16.40 -2.21 32.74
N ARG A 180 15.41 -3.02 33.10
CA ARG A 180 15.56 -4.04 34.13
C ARG A 180 15.86 -5.35 33.44
N ASP A 181 17.13 -5.73 33.48
CA ASP A 181 17.54 -7.10 33.14
C ASP A 181 17.01 -8.02 34.23
N GLY A 182 15.89 -8.65 33.94
CA GLY A 182 15.37 -9.67 34.82
C GLY A 182 16.33 -10.85 34.79
N LYS A 183 16.74 -11.34 35.96
CA LYS A 183 17.14 -12.76 36.12
C LYS A 183 15.93 -13.69 35.92
N SER A 184 15.14 -13.43 34.88
CA SER A 184 14.12 -14.33 34.40
C SER A 184 14.83 -15.56 33.82
N PRO A 185 14.30 -16.77 34.01
CA PRO A 185 14.81 -17.97 33.33
C PRO A 185 14.94 -17.80 31.81
N SER A 186 14.20 -16.85 31.21
CA SER A 186 14.20 -16.54 29.79
C SER A 186 15.21 -15.48 29.33
N GLY A 187 15.96 -14.83 30.24
CA GLY A 187 16.93 -13.78 29.86
C GLY A 187 16.32 -12.52 29.23
N MET A 188 15.01 -12.31 29.38
CA MET A 188 14.29 -11.19 28.76
C MET A 188 14.51 -9.88 29.51
N SER A 189 14.67 -8.78 28.77
CA SER A 189 14.73 -7.41 29.30
C SER A 189 13.34 -6.77 29.37
N TYR A 190 13.13 -5.93 30.39
CA TYR A 190 11.86 -5.27 30.67
C TYR A 190 12.07 -3.79 30.95
N ILE A 191 11.05 -2.98 30.71
CA ILE A 191 10.96 -1.59 31.20
C ILE A 191 9.70 -1.40 32.04
N SER A 192 9.61 -0.27 32.77
CA SER A 192 8.41 0.01 33.54
C SER A 192 7.21 0.19 32.61
N ARG A 193 6.03 -0.29 33.02
CA ARG A 193 4.81 -0.16 32.21
C ARG A 193 4.48 1.32 31.90
N ARG A 194 4.73 2.20 32.87
CA ARG A 194 4.57 3.65 32.71
C ARG A 194 5.45 4.20 31.58
N ASP A 195 6.72 3.78 31.51
CA ASP A 195 7.64 4.23 30.47
C ASP A 195 7.26 3.63 29.11
N GLY A 196 6.88 2.35 29.07
CA GLY A 196 6.36 1.71 27.87
C GLY A 196 5.11 2.40 27.32
N ASP A 197 4.13 2.68 28.17
CA ASP A 197 2.91 3.39 27.79
C ASP A 197 3.22 4.84 27.35
N ALA A 198 4.20 5.51 27.96
CA ALA A 198 4.62 6.86 27.56
C ALA A 198 5.30 6.85 26.18
N ILE A 199 6.19 5.89 25.92
CA ILE A 199 6.80 5.68 24.61
C ILE A 199 5.71 5.35 23.58
N ALA A 200 4.85 4.38 23.85
CA ALA A 200 3.75 4.01 22.97
C ALA A 200 2.82 5.20 22.66
N LYS A 201 2.56 6.06 23.66
CA LYS A 201 1.75 7.28 23.49
C LYS A 201 2.41 8.30 22.58
N GLU A 202 3.71 8.47 22.71
CA GLU A 202 4.46 9.42 21.89
C GLU A 202 4.59 8.96 20.44
N PHE A 203 4.84 7.66 20.22
CA PHE A 203 4.85 7.09 18.88
C PHE A 203 3.45 6.84 18.32
N ASN A 204 2.44 7.48 18.92
CA ASN A 204 1.03 7.45 18.52
C ASN A 204 0.45 6.03 18.35
N VAL A 205 1.05 5.06 19.06
CA VAL A 205 0.62 3.66 19.07
C VAL A 205 -0.69 3.53 19.84
N THR A 206 -0.92 4.39 20.83
CA THR A 206 -2.02 4.20 21.79
C THR A 206 -3.40 4.62 21.32
N CYS A 207 -3.58 5.12 20.09
CA CYS A 207 -4.93 5.52 19.64
C CYS A 207 -5.78 4.35 19.15
N CYS A 208 -5.19 3.22 18.74
CA CYS A 208 -5.96 2.12 18.18
C CYS A 208 -5.70 0.83 18.97
N LYS A 209 -6.48 0.57 20.03
CA LYS A 209 -6.56 -0.75 20.67
C LYS A 209 -7.17 -1.85 19.76
N GLY A 210 -7.16 -1.63 18.44
CA GLY A 210 -7.68 -2.53 17.43
C GLY A 210 -6.54 -3.29 16.74
N PRO A 211 -6.87 -4.37 16.03
CA PRO A 211 -5.87 -5.11 15.26
C PRO A 211 -5.24 -4.19 14.21
N CYS A 212 -3.90 -4.26 14.08
CA CYS A 212 -3.14 -3.48 13.08
C CYS A 212 -3.52 -3.83 11.64
N SER A 213 -4.23 -4.94 11.44
CA SER A 213 -4.78 -5.37 10.17
C SER A 213 -6.16 -6.00 10.33
N ILE A 214 -7.04 -5.76 9.36
CA ILE A 214 -8.35 -6.41 9.27
C ILE A 214 -8.53 -7.05 7.89
N SER A 215 -9.20 -8.20 7.83
CA SER A 215 -9.65 -8.76 6.56
C SER A 215 -11.05 -8.22 6.25
N ILE A 216 -11.23 -7.68 5.05
CA ILE A 216 -12.51 -7.11 4.59
C ILE A 216 -12.88 -7.70 3.23
N ASP A 217 -14.17 -7.69 2.91
CA ASP A 217 -14.64 -7.99 1.56
C ASP A 217 -14.23 -6.88 0.58
N ARG A 218 -13.77 -7.26 -0.62
CA ARG A 218 -13.30 -6.37 -1.70
C ARG A 218 -14.47 -5.76 -2.46
N ARG A 219 -15.47 -5.25 -1.76
CA ARG A 219 -16.51 -4.40 -2.35
C ARG A 219 -16.11 -2.94 -2.18
N ALA A 220 -16.44 -2.13 -3.18
CA ALA A 220 -16.06 -0.72 -3.20
C ALA A 220 -16.53 0.04 -1.94
N ASP A 221 -17.77 -0.19 -1.52
CA ASP A 221 -18.35 0.41 -0.31
C ASP A 221 -17.62 -0.05 0.96
N THR A 222 -17.33 -1.35 1.09
CA THR A 222 -16.60 -1.90 2.24
C THR A 222 -15.18 -1.33 2.33
N MET A 223 -14.47 -1.25 1.21
CA MET A 223 -13.11 -0.69 1.15
C MET A 223 -13.12 0.79 1.50
N ALA A 224 -14.05 1.58 0.92
CA ALA A 224 -14.18 3.00 1.21
C ALA A 224 -14.58 3.27 2.68
N ASN A 225 -15.54 2.51 3.22
CA ASN A 225 -15.93 2.59 4.64
C ASN A 225 -14.75 2.31 5.58
N THR A 226 -13.88 1.37 5.21
CA THR A 226 -12.72 1.00 6.02
C THR A 226 -11.72 2.16 6.17
N VAL A 227 -11.56 2.97 5.12
CA VAL A 227 -10.65 4.13 5.13
C VAL A 227 -11.36 5.47 5.37
N ALA A 228 -12.68 5.47 5.50
CA ALA A 228 -13.49 6.68 5.67
C ALA A 228 -13.00 7.58 6.82
N PRO A 229 -12.63 7.08 8.02
CA PRO A 229 -12.12 7.95 9.09
C PRO A 229 -10.87 8.75 8.72
N LEU A 230 -10.06 8.24 7.78
CA LEU A 230 -8.88 8.91 7.26
C LEU A 230 -9.28 9.94 6.19
N LEU A 231 -10.10 9.53 5.21
CA LEU A 231 -10.57 10.39 4.11
C LEU A 231 -11.43 11.56 4.60
N GLU A 232 -12.27 11.33 5.60
CA GLU A 232 -13.18 12.33 6.18
C GLU A 232 -12.44 13.50 6.80
N LYS A 233 -11.21 13.28 7.29
CA LYS A 233 -10.41 14.32 7.98
C LYS A 233 -9.28 14.88 7.13
N ALA A 234 -8.88 14.17 6.08
CA ALA A 234 -7.74 14.54 5.25
C ALA A 234 -8.00 15.72 4.30
N SER A 235 -7.00 16.57 4.13
CA SER A 235 -6.95 17.65 3.15
C SER A 235 -6.11 17.27 1.92
N HIS A 236 -5.18 16.33 2.08
CA HIS A 236 -4.32 15.81 1.02
C HIS A 236 -4.36 14.29 1.02
N ILE A 237 -4.90 13.70 -0.05
CA ILE A 237 -5.15 12.27 -0.16
C ILE A 237 -4.34 11.72 -1.34
N LEU A 238 -3.55 10.68 -1.10
CA LEU A 238 -2.82 9.94 -2.12
C LEU A 238 -3.38 8.52 -2.21
N LEU A 239 -3.91 8.18 -3.37
CA LEU A 239 -4.34 6.84 -3.74
C LEU A 239 -3.24 6.21 -4.60
N ILE A 240 -2.56 5.20 -4.07
CA ILE A 240 -1.44 4.54 -4.75
C ILE A 240 -1.91 3.15 -5.16
N ASP A 241 -2.03 2.93 -6.47
CA ASP A 241 -2.25 1.59 -7.04
C ASP A 241 -1.48 1.45 -8.37
N PRO A 242 -0.36 0.70 -8.36
CA PRO A 242 0.45 0.48 -9.57
C PRO A 242 -0.33 -0.13 -10.73
N HIS A 243 -1.42 -0.84 -10.44
CA HIS A 243 -2.20 -1.61 -11.40
C HIS A 243 -3.50 -0.92 -11.82
N PHE A 244 -3.73 0.33 -11.39
CA PHE A 244 -4.92 1.10 -11.76
C PHE A 244 -5.14 1.13 -13.28
N ASP A 245 -6.38 0.86 -13.68
CA ASP A 245 -6.81 0.88 -15.07
C ASP A 245 -8.16 1.59 -15.15
N GLY A 246 -8.16 2.88 -15.50
CA GLY A 246 -9.35 3.73 -15.55
C GLY A 246 -10.44 3.25 -16.52
N ARG A 247 -10.11 2.31 -17.41
CA ARG A 247 -11.05 1.67 -18.34
C ARG A 247 -11.89 0.57 -17.69
N LYS A 248 -11.48 0.10 -16.51
CA LYS A 248 -12.16 -1.00 -15.82
C LYS A 248 -13.05 -0.46 -14.71
N ARG A 249 -14.33 -0.87 -14.75
CA ARG A 249 -15.35 -0.38 -13.81
C ARG A 249 -15.03 -0.72 -12.34
N ASN A 250 -14.27 -1.78 -12.06
CA ASN A 250 -13.94 -2.18 -10.70
C ASN A 250 -12.96 -1.22 -9.98
N PHE A 251 -12.05 -0.58 -10.71
CA PHE A 251 -11.20 0.49 -10.15
C PHE A 251 -12.01 1.78 -9.99
N ILE A 252 -12.82 2.13 -11.00
CA ILE A 252 -13.65 3.34 -10.99
C ILE A 252 -14.66 3.31 -9.84
N ARG A 253 -15.33 2.19 -9.57
CA ARG A 253 -16.26 2.05 -8.44
C ARG A 253 -15.60 2.27 -7.07
N VAL A 254 -14.36 1.80 -6.88
CA VAL A 254 -13.63 2.04 -5.63
C VAL A 254 -13.27 3.51 -5.49
N LEU A 255 -12.79 4.14 -6.56
CA LEU A 255 -12.51 5.57 -6.58
C LEU A 255 -13.77 6.41 -6.28
N GLU A 256 -14.89 6.12 -6.95
CA GLU A 256 -16.21 6.72 -6.71
C GLU A 256 -16.58 6.62 -5.22
N ALA A 257 -16.58 5.39 -4.68
CA ALA A 257 -16.94 5.14 -3.30
C ALA A 257 -16.01 5.86 -2.30
N MET A 258 -14.72 6.02 -2.60
CA MET A 258 -13.79 6.78 -1.76
C MET A 258 -14.03 8.29 -1.84
N LEU A 259 -14.29 8.83 -3.03
CA LEU A 259 -14.61 10.25 -3.22
C LEU A 259 -15.90 10.63 -2.48
N ASP A 260 -16.89 9.74 -2.44
CA ASP A 260 -18.13 9.92 -1.68
C ASP A 260 -17.94 10.02 -0.16
N ARG A 261 -16.80 9.54 0.38
CA ARG A 261 -16.47 9.63 1.81
C ARG A 261 -15.81 10.92 2.21
N ILE A 262 -15.55 11.81 1.27
CA ILE A 262 -14.88 13.06 1.54
C ILE A 262 -15.95 14.15 1.78
N PRO A 263 -16.07 14.70 3.00
CA PRO A 263 -17.11 15.67 3.34
C PRO A 263 -16.81 17.03 2.71
N PHE A 264 -17.53 17.36 1.64
CA PHE A 264 -17.36 18.60 0.88
C PHE A 264 -17.76 19.86 1.66
N ALA A 265 -18.92 19.84 2.32
CA ALA A 265 -19.55 21.04 2.90
C ALA A 265 -18.73 21.68 4.03
N GLU A 266 -17.93 20.89 4.76
CA GLU A 266 -17.12 21.38 5.88
C GLU A 266 -15.73 21.85 5.44
N LYS A 267 -15.14 21.20 4.43
CA LYS A 267 -13.75 21.43 4.02
C LYS A 267 -13.55 22.59 3.05
N CYS A 268 -14.59 22.99 2.31
CA CYS A 268 -14.49 24.09 1.33
C CYS A 268 -14.38 25.49 1.94
N LYS A 269 -14.45 25.61 3.26
CA LYS A 269 -14.10 26.85 3.96
C LYS A 269 -12.59 27.04 4.07
N SER A 270 -11.80 25.98 3.90
CA SER A 270 -10.34 26.10 3.84
C SER A 270 -9.91 26.61 2.46
N GLN A 271 -9.05 27.62 2.42
CA GLN A 271 -8.63 28.31 1.18
C GLN A 271 -7.92 27.41 0.16
N ASN A 272 -7.49 26.21 0.56
CA ASN A 272 -6.65 25.33 -0.27
C ASN A 272 -7.41 24.17 -0.93
N GLY A 273 -8.71 24.00 -0.66
CA GLY A 273 -9.50 22.88 -1.19
C GLY A 273 -8.99 21.51 -0.73
N ILE A 274 -9.59 20.45 -1.28
CA ILE A 274 -9.16 19.07 -1.03
C ILE A 274 -8.34 18.61 -2.22
N ARG A 275 -7.11 18.15 -1.98
CA ARG A 275 -6.22 17.65 -3.01
C ARG A 275 -6.26 16.13 -3.02
N VAL A 276 -6.72 15.54 -4.12
CA VAL A 276 -6.74 14.09 -4.32
C VAL A 276 -5.78 13.74 -5.45
N GLU A 277 -4.79 12.90 -5.15
CA GLU A 277 -3.81 12.40 -6.10
C GLU A 277 -3.97 10.90 -6.28
N TYR A 278 -3.81 10.43 -7.52
CA TYR A 278 -3.83 9.02 -7.86
C TYR A 278 -2.51 8.64 -8.55
N HIS A 279 -1.72 7.79 -7.91
CA HIS A 279 -0.40 7.36 -8.36
C HIS A 279 -0.46 5.94 -8.91
N LEU A 280 0.01 5.73 -10.15
CA LEU A 280 0.00 4.43 -10.83
C LEU A 280 1.32 4.15 -11.56
N ALA A 281 1.58 2.89 -11.92
CA ALA A 281 2.77 2.51 -12.67
C ALA A 281 2.48 2.43 -14.18
N VAL A 282 3.44 2.89 -14.99
CA VAL A 282 3.40 2.70 -16.45
C VAL A 282 3.61 1.24 -16.85
N LYS A 283 4.40 0.48 -16.07
CA LYS A 283 4.84 -0.88 -16.44
C LYS A 283 3.66 -1.85 -16.63
N PRO A 284 2.69 -1.97 -15.73
CA PRO A 284 1.53 -2.84 -15.94
C PRO A 284 0.72 -2.51 -17.19
N LEU A 285 0.61 -1.23 -17.55
CA LEU A 285 -0.08 -0.78 -18.75
C LEU A 285 0.65 -1.23 -20.02
N LEU A 286 1.97 -1.06 -20.06
CA LEU A 286 2.81 -1.52 -21.17
C LEU A 286 2.77 -3.05 -21.33
N GLU A 287 2.88 -3.80 -20.23
CA GLU A 287 2.86 -5.26 -20.27
C GLU A 287 1.48 -5.79 -20.73
N LYS A 288 0.38 -5.12 -20.36
CA LYS A 288 -0.96 -5.46 -20.85
C LYS A 288 -1.06 -5.25 -22.37
N ALA A 289 -0.58 -4.11 -22.87
CA ALA A 289 -0.58 -3.80 -24.31
C ALA A 289 0.27 -4.80 -25.11
N LYS A 290 1.48 -5.11 -24.63
CA LYS A 290 2.33 -6.16 -25.22
C LYS A 290 1.64 -7.52 -25.31
N ARG A 291 0.95 -7.95 -24.24
CA ARG A 291 0.20 -9.23 -24.25
C ARG A 291 -0.94 -9.21 -25.26
N ALA A 292 -1.58 -8.07 -25.45
CA ALA A 292 -2.62 -7.87 -26.47
C ALA A 292 -2.06 -7.71 -27.89
N MET A 293 -0.72 -7.65 -28.05
CA MET A 293 -0.05 -7.33 -29.31
C MET A 293 -0.51 -5.98 -29.90
N VAL A 294 -0.79 -5.00 -29.02
CA VAL A 294 -1.17 -3.63 -29.39
C VAL A 294 -0.15 -2.66 -28.80
N GLU A 295 0.12 -1.58 -29.51
CA GLU A 295 0.91 -0.47 -28.99
C GLU A 295 0.15 0.25 -27.86
N PHE A 296 0.85 0.55 -26.76
CA PHE A 296 0.24 1.30 -25.68
C PHE A 296 0.18 2.79 -26.06
N ASP A 297 -1.03 3.30 -26.25
CA ASP A 297 -1.29 4.71 -26.47
C ASP A 297 -1.64 5.39 -25.15
N MET A 298 -0.72 6.23 -24.66
CA MET A 298 -0.90 7.00 -23.43
C MET A 298 -2.03 8.03 -23.56
N ALA A 299 -2.17 8.69 -24.71
CA ALA A 299 -3.19 9.72 -24.91
C ALA A 299 -4.59 9.09 -24.85
N LYS A 300 -4.78 7.97 -25.54
CA LYS A 300 -6.03 7.21 -25.46
C LYS A 300 -6.35 6.74 -24.03
N PHE A 301 -5.35 6.24 -23.31
CA PHE A 301 -5.54 5.85 -21.91
C PHE A 301 -5.97 7.02 -21.02
N VAL A 302 -5.37 8.20 -21.21
CA VAL A 302 -5.74 9.43 -20.51
C VAL A 302 -7.16 9.83 -20.84
N ASP A 303 -7.55 9.88 -22.12
CA ASP A 303 -8.90 10.26 -22.55
C ASP A 303 -9.98 9.33 -21.97
N GLU A 304 -9.75 8.01 -22.04
CA GLU A 304 -10.69 7.01 -21.51
C GLU A 304 -10.79 7.10 -19.97
N THR A 305 -9.67 7.33 -19.28
CA THR A 305 -9.66 7.51 -17.82
C THR A 305 -10.35 8.81 -17.42
N GLN A 306 -10.09 9.92 -18.13
CA GLN A 306 -10.75 11.20 -17.90
C GLN A 306 -12.25 11.09 -18.09
N ALA A 307 -12.71 10.44 -19.16
CA ALA A 307 -14.12 10.23 -19.42
C ALA A 307 -14.79 9.43 -18.27
N ALA A 308 -14.19 8.31 -17.87
CA ALA A 308 -14.74 7.46 -16.81
C ALA A 308 -14.76 8.17 -15.44
N VAL A 309 -13.72 8.94 -15.11
CA VAL A 309 -13.65 9.67 -13.84
C VAL A 309 -14.57 10.90 -13.84
N ASN A 310 -14.74 11.59 -14.98
CA ASN A 310 -15.69 12.70 -15.10
C ASN A 310 -17.15 12.27 -14.86
N GLU A 311 -17.49 11.01 -15.17
CA GLU A 311 -18.84 10.47 -14.95
C GLU A 311 -19.15 10.28 -13.46
N ILE A 312 -18.17 9.85 -12.66
CA ILE A 312 -18.37 9.49 -11.24
C ILE A 312 -17.97 10.61 -10.27
N ARG A 313 -17.16 11.58 -10.70
CA ARG A 313 -16.60 12.55 -9.76
C ARG A 313 -17.69 13.47 -9.23
N PRO A 314 -17.70 13.76 -7.92
CA PRO A 314 -18.44 14.89 -7.42
C PRO A 314 -17.99 16.19 -8.11
N ALA A 315 -18.90 17.14 -8.31
CA ALA A 315 -18.61 18.39 -9.03
C ALA A 315 -17.41 19.17 -8.44
N TRP A 316 -17.19 19.02 -7.14
CA TRP A 316 -16.11 19.66 -6.41
C TRP A 316 -14.76 18.97 -6.50
N ALA A 317 -14.74 17.70 -6.87
CA ALA A 317 -13.54 16.89 -6.82
C ALA A 317 -12.67 17.18 -8.04
N ARG A 318 -11.43 17.56 -7.77
CA ARG A 318 -10.31 17.48 -8.72
C ARG A 318 -9.43 16.30 -8.30
N VAL A 319 -9.16 15.42 -9.26
CA VAL A 319 -8.27 14.28 -9.06
C VAL A 319 -7.07 14.42 -10.01
N ASP A 320 -5.87 14.49 -9.44
CA ASP A 320 -4.63 14.58 -10.18
C ASP A 320 -4.01 13.18 -10.32
N PHE A 321 -3.79 12.72 -11.55
CA PHE A 321 -3.19 11.43 -11.85
C PHE A 321 -1.72 11.57 -12.15
N PHE A 322 -0.89 10.72 -11.54
CA PHE A 322 0.54 10.66 -11.72
C PHE A 322 0.95 9.27 -12.19
N VAL A 323 1.54 9.20 -13.38
CA VAL A 323 2.02 7.96 -13.99
C VAL A 323 3.52 7.85 -13.79
N TRP A 324 3.95 6.86 -13.01
CA TRP A 324 5.32 6.68 -12.59
C TRP A 324 6.03 5.56 -13.35
N LYS A 325 7.34 5.72 -13.50
CA LYS A 325 8.26 4.68 -13.96
C LYS A 325 9.28 4.40 -12.86
N GLN A 326 9.47 3.12 -12.57
CA GLN A 326 10.50 2.67 -11.65
C GLN A 326 11.90 3.05 -12.18
N GLN A 327 12.71 3.67 -11.32
CA GLN A 327 14.10 3.98 -11.61
C GLN A 327 14.93 2.71 -11.76
N LYS A 328 16.03 2.79 -12.52
CA LYS A 328 16.97 1.68 -12.66
C LYS A 328 17.62 1.40 -11.30
N TYR A 329 17.41 0.19 -10.76
CA TYR A 329 17.82 -0.20 -9.40
C TYR A 329 17.07 0.50 -8.26
N GLY A 330 16.01 1.25 -8.55
CA GLY A 330 15.15 1.88 -7.55
C GLY A 330 14.12 0.90 -6.98
N GLU A 331 13.40 1.37 -5.98
CA GLU A 331 12.34 0.60 -5.32
C GLU A 331 11.21 0.23 -6.29
N LYS A 332 10.53 -0.89 -6.01
CA LYS A 332 9.41 -1.36 -6.85
C LYS A 332 8.13 -0.66 -6.47
N LEU A 333 7.39 -0.17 -7.46
CA LEU A 333 5.99 0.25 -7.31
C LEU A 333 5.10 -1.01 -7.28
N HIS A 334 4.81 -1.57 -6.11
CA HIS A 334 4.06 -2.82 -5.99
C HIS A 334 2.95 -2.78 -4.93
N ASP A 335 3.21 -2.10 -3.82
CA ASP A 335 2.24 -1.97 -2.76
C ASP A 335 1.13 -0.98 -3.11
N ARG A 336 -0.04 -1.19 -2.51
CA ARG A 336 -1.19 -0.31 -2.66
C ARG A 336 -1.46 0.39 -1.36
N PHE A 337 -1.58 1.70 -1.41
CA PHE A 337 -1.78 2.51 -0.22
C PHE A 337 -2.88 3.53 -0.41
N VAL A 338 -3.54 3.84 0.70
CA VAL A 338 -4.29 5.09 0.87
C VAL A 338 -3.52 5.87 1.92
N LEU A 339 -2.87 6.96 1.49
CA LEU A 339 -2.12 7.84 2.37
C LEU A 339 -2.83 9.19 2.47
N THR A 340 -2.69 9.82 3.63
CA THR A 340 -3.13 11.19 3.89
C THR A 340 -2.12 11.85 4.79
N GLU A 341 -2.20 13.17 4.99
CA GLU A 341 -1.30 13.86 5.91
C GLU A 341 -1.39 13.38 7.37
N LEU A 342 -2.45 12.62 7.70
CA LEU A 342 -2.72 12.07 9.03
C LEU A 342 -2.16 10.65 9.24
N GLY A 343 -1.70 9.99 8.17
CA GLY A 343 -1.26 8.60 8.20
C GLY A 343 -1.70 7.82 6.95
N GLY A 344 -1.50 6.50 6.97
CA GLY A 344 -1.85 5.66 5.82
C GLY A 344 -2.21 4.22 6.15
N VAL A 345 -2.84 3.57 5.18
CA VAL A 345 -3.15 2.14 5.20
C VAL A 345 -2.63 1.46 3.94
N MET A 346 -2.31 0.18 4.06
CA MET A 346 -1.91 -0.70 2.97
C MET A 346 -3.02 -1.70 2.65
N PHE A 347 -3.24 -1.97 1.36
CA PHE A 347 -4.11 -3.03 0.86
C PHE A 347 -3.27 -4.16 0.25
N SER A 348 -3.46 -5.40 0.70
CA SER A 348 -2.64 -6.52 0.26
C SER A 348 -2.87 -6.93 -1.21
N VAL A 349 -4.11 -6.83 -1.72
CA VAL A 349 -4.47 -7.38 -3.04
C VAL A 349 -4.64 -6.32 -4.14
N GLY A 350 -5.12 -5.11 -3.82
CA GLY A 350 -5.41 -4.06 -4.80
C GLY A 350 -6.37 -2.98 -4.27
N LEU A 351 -6.44 -1.82 -4.93
CA LEU A 351 -7.53 -0.84 -4.78
C LEU A 351 -8.62 -1.05 -5.83
N ASP A 352 -8.85 -2.30 -6.24
CA ASP A 352 -9.93 -2.69 -7.14
C ASP A 352 -10.95 -3.59 -6.45
N ALA A 353 -12.22 -3.33 -6.73
CA ALA A 353 -13.30 -4.16 -6.25
C ALA A 353 -13.30 -5.53 -6.95
N ARG A 354 -13.78 -6.55 -6.25
CA ARG A 354 -14.14 -7.83 -6.85
C ARG A 354 -15.18 -7.57 -7.94
N GLN A 355 -14.96 -8.13 -9.12
CA GLN A 355 -15.93 -8.09 -10.20
C GLN A 355 -17.12 -8.97 -9.80
N ASN A 356 -18.31 -8.39 -9.70
CA ASN A 356 -19.53 -9.16 -9.49
C ASN A 356 -19.69 -10.11 -10.68
N SER A 357 -20.08 -11.36 -10.42
CA SER A 357 -20.37 -12.34 -11.48
C SER A 357 -21.45 -11.85 -12.44
N ALA A 358 -22.38 -11.02 -11.96
CA ALA A 358 -23.41 -10.37 -12.78
C ALA A 358 -22.85 -9.38 -13.82
N ASP A 359 -21.63 -8.86 -13.62
CA ASP A 359 -20.95 -7.94 -14.54
C ASP A 359 -19.93 -8.67 -15.44
N ARG A 360 -20.00 -10.02 -15.54
CA ARG A 360 -19.14 -10.81 -16.41
C ARG A 360 -19.86 -11.15 -17.71
N ASP A 361 -19.32 -10.67 -18.83
CA ASP A 361 -19.63 -11.17 -20.18
C ASP A 361 -18.98 -12.55 -20.46
N ASP A 362 -18.17 -13.07 -19.53
CA ASP A 362 -17.40 -14.30 -19.69
C ASP A 362 -17.72 -15.31 -18.56
N PRO A 363 -18.61 -16.30 -18.83
CA PRO A 363 -19.09 -17.25 -17.83
C PRO A 363 -18.08 -18.36 -17.48
N GLU A 364 -16.90 -18.41 -18.09
CA GLU A 364 -16.02 -19.59 -18.01
C GLU A 364 -14.93 -19.53 -16.93
N PHE A 365 -14.85 -18.45 -16.12
CA PHE A 365 -13.78 -18.27 -15.12
C PHE A 365 -14.28 -18.12 -13.68
N ASP A 366 -15.11 -19.05 -13.23
CA ASP A 366 -15.64 -19.13 -11.85
C ASP A 366 -14.69 -19.82 -10.86
N TYR A 367 -13.41 -19.45 -10.87
CA TYR A 367 -12.62 -19.66 -9.67
C TYR A 367 -13.02 -18.59 -8.65
N GLU A 368 -13.70 -19.02 -7.58
CA GLU A 368 -13.85 -18.29 -6.31
C GLU A 368 -12.46 -17.97 -5.75
N MET A 369 -11.80 -16.96 -6.33
CA MET A 369 -10.75 -16.28 -5.60
C MET A 369 -11.40 -15.55 -4.44
N ASP A 370 -10.90 -15.85 -3.25
CA ASP A 370 -11.26 -15.22 -1.99
C ASP A 370 -11.47 -13.71 -2.22
N GLY A 371 -12.72 -13.29 -2.09
CA GLY A 371 -13.13 -11.92 -2.32
C GLY A 371 -12.61 -10.97 -1.27
N SER A 372 -11.79 -11.42 -0.31
CA SER A 372 -11.27 -10.58 0.75
C SER A 372 -9.93 -9.92 0.42
N THR A 373 -9.63 -8.84 1.13
CA THR A 373 -8.32 -8.18 1.17
C THR A 373 -7.97 -7.86 2.61
N VAL A 374 -6.67 -7.89 2.93
CA VAL A 374 -6.19 -7.42 4.22
C VAL A 374 -5.88 -5.94 4.09
N VAL A 375 -6.43 -5.15 5.01
CA VAL A 375 -6.11 -3.72 5.18
C VAL A 375 -5.31 -3.58 6.45
N ALA A 376 -4.10 -3.04 6.35
CA ALA A 376 -3.20 -2.85 7.47
C ALA A 376 -2.86 -1.37 7.66
N ARG A 377 -2.90 -0.88 8.90
CA ARG A 377 -2.41 0.47 9.22
C ARG A 377 -0.90 0.50 9.06
N LEU A 378 -0.38 1.53 8.42
CA LEU A 378 1.06 1.74 8.32
C LEU A 378 1.62 2.20 9.67
N GLY A 379 2.75 1.62 10.08
CA GLY A 379 3.57 2.20 11.14
C GLY A 379 4.13 3.54 10.71
N GLN A 380 4.36 4.45 11.66
CA GLN A 380 4.74 5.85 11.39
C GLN A 380 5.92 5.97 10.41
N ARG A 381 6.97 5.18 10.59
CA ARG A 381 8.17 5.21 9.73
C ARG A 381 7.92 4.75 8.31
N LEU A 382 7.17 3.66 8.16
CA LEU A 382 6.80 3.17 6.83
C LEU A 382 5.91 4.20 6.14
N TYR A 383 4.96 4.79 6.86
CA TYR A 383 4.14 5.89 6.34
C TYR A 383 5.00 7.08 5.88
N GLU A 384 5.91 7.59 6.72
CA GLU A 384 6.76 8.74 6.39
C GLU A 384 7.66 8.46 5.18
N LYS A 385 8.27 7.27 5.15
CA LYS A 385 9.08 6.83 4.01
C LYS A 385 8.22 6.78 2.74
N THR A 386 7.11 6.03 2.76
CA THR A 386 6.24 5.91 1.59
C THR A 386 5.71 7.28 1.16
N TRP A 387 5.31 8.15 2.09
CA TRP A 387 4.90 9.51 1.77
C TRP A 387 6.00 10.29 1.03
N ALA A 388 7.24 10.23 1.53
CA ALA A 388 8.39 10.86 0.91
C ALA A 388 8.74 10.26 -0.46
N ASP A 389 8.50 8.97 -0.68
CA ASP A 389 8.77 8.33 -1.98
C ASP A 389 7.93 8.95 -3.13
N TYR A 390 6.72 9.46 -2.82
CA TYR A 390 5.81 10.09 -3.80
C TYR A 390 5.78 11.62 -3.75
N GLN A 391 5.96 12.24 -2.58
CA GLN A 391 5.89 13.70 -2.40
C GLN A 391 7.26 14.37 -2.21
N GLY A 392 8.32 13.58 -2.00
CA GLY A 392 9.67 14.08 -1.76
C GLY A 392 10.31 14.70 -2.99
N THR A 393 11.39 15.45 -2.75
CA THR A 393 12.23 16.01 -3.81
C THR A 393 13.69 15.58 -3.59
N PRO A 394 14.25 14.73 -4.46
CA PRO A 394 13.62 14.07 -5.61
C PRO A 394 12.64 12.96 -5.18
N ALA A 395 11.64 12.68 -6.03
CA ALA A 395 10.78 11.51 -5.85
C ALA A 395 11.58 10.21 -6.09
N ALA A 396 11.13 9.11 -5.48
CA ALA A 396 11.77 7.80 -5.65
C ALA A 396 11.54 7.18 -7.05
N PHE A 397 10.65 7.78 -7.85
CA PHE A 397 10.23 7.29 -9.16
C PHE A 397 10.33 8.40 -10.21
N ASP A 398 10.51 8.00 -11.47
CA ASP A 398 10.53 8.94 -12.59
C ASP A 398 9.09 9.23 -13.03
N LEU A 399 8.69 10.50 -12.98
CA LEU A 399 7.37 10.92 -13.49
C LEU A 399 7.36 10.81 -15.03
N VAL A 400 6.44 9.99 -15.55
CA VAL A 400 6.27 9.80 -17.00
C VAL A 400 5.21 10.75 -17.54
N HIS A 401 4.08 10.85 -16.85
CA HIS A 401 2.94 11.64 -17.29
C HIS A 401 2.12 12.11 -16.08
N GLN A 402 1.48 13.27 -16.22
CA GLN A 402 0.57 13.83 -15.23
C GLN A 402 -0.63 14.45 -15.94
N PHE A 403 -1.84 14.21 -15.43
CA PHE A 403 -3.05 14.85 -15.92
C PHE A 403 -4.05 15.04 -14.78
N SER A 404 -5.01 15.95 -14.95
CA SER A 404 -6.03 16.24 -13.94
C SER A 404 -7.42 15.96 -14.51
N VAL A 405 -8.32 15.49 -13.66
CA VAL A 405 -9.74 15.33 -13.98
C VAL A 405 -10.55 16.21 -13.04
N GLY A 406 -11.30 17.15 -13.63
CA GLY A 406 -12.10 18.12 -12.90
C GLY A 406 -11.43 19.48 -12.67
N GLY A 407 -12.25 20.45 -12.29
CA GLY A 407 -11.95 21.87 -12.20
C GLY A 407 -13.22 22.69 -12.27
#